data_AF-A0A1G4W265-F1
#
_entry.id   AF-A0A1G4W265-F1
#
_cell.length_a   1.000
_cell.length_b   1.000
_cell.length_c   1.000
_cell.angle_alpha   90.00
_cell.angle_beta   90.00
_cell.angle_gamma   90.00
#
_symmetry.space_group_name_H-M   'P 1'
#
loop_
_entity.id
_entity.type
_entity.pdbx_description
1 polymer ?
#
loop_
_entity_poly.entity_id
_entity_poly.type
_entity_poly.pdbx_seq_one_letter_code
_entity_poly.pdbx_strand_id
1 'polypeptide(L)'
;MSGTHFVRVLAATLGTCTFLGLAAGTAQAWPIPITPEQQNFIDQARGAGFPGGDDQILMAGQQACRALYMRQGVQGAIDTVAGPNGATPEQAAALVQAARGTLCTQAPG
;
A
#
# COMPACT_ATOMS: atom_id res chain seq x y z
N MET A 1 52.32 -21.64 1.75
CA MET A 1 51.02 -22.34 1.90
C MET A 1 50.39 -22.42 0.52
N SER A 2 50.03 -23.64 0.09
CA SER A 2 49.09 -24.07 -0.97
C SER A 2 48.96 -23.22 -2.24
N GLY A 3 49.01 -23.77 -3.46
CA GLY A 3 48.74 -25.13 -3.89
C GLY A 3 48.15 -25.04 -5.31
N THR A 4 48.67 -25.84 -6.21
CA THR A 4 48.33 -25.89 -7.63
C THR A 4 46.86 -26.25 -7.85
N HIS A 5 46.13 -25.51 -8.71
CA HIS A 5 44.87 -25.98 -9.27
C HIS A 5 44.92 -25.99 -10.80
N PHE A 6 45.38 -27.13 -11.30
CA PHE A 6 44.99 -27.64 -12.61
C PHE A 6 43.47 -27.84 -12.61
N VAL A 7 42.74 -27.16 -13.50
CA VAL A 7 41.43 -27.64 -13.96
C VAL A 7 41.35 -27.45 -15.47
N ARG A 8 41.64 -28.54 -16.19
CA ARG A 8 41.20 -28.78 -17.57
C ARG A 8 39.88 -29.54 -17.50
N VAL A 9 38.77 -28.94 -17.91
CA VAL A 9 37.57 -29.65 -18.42
C VAL A 9 36.90 -28.71 -19.42
N LEU A 10 37.13 -28.88 -20.73
CA LEU A 10 36.38 -29.71 -21.69
C LEU A 10 35.01 -29.14 -22.10
N ALA A 11 34.98 -28.75 -23.38
CA ALA A 11 33.94 -29.00 -24.38
C ALA A 11 32.50 -28.49 -24.15
N ALA A 12 32.19 -27.48 -24.96
CA ALA A 12 30.99 -27.33 -25.77
C ALA A 12 29.84 -28.34 -25.56
N THR A 13 28.73 -27.85 -25.02
CA THR A 13 27.39 -28.28 -25.41
C THR A 13 26.58 -27.04 -25.80
N LEU A 14 26.36 -26.87 -27.10
CA LEU A 14 25.31 -26.01 -27.64
C LEU A 14 23.98 -26.69 -27.32
N GLY A 15 23.46 -26.44 -26.11
CA GLY A 15 22.13 -26.83 -25.69
C GLY A 15 21.24 -25.61 -25.72
N THR A 16 20.37 -25.52 -26.73
CA THR A 16 19.27 -24.54 -26.82
C THR A 16 18.51 -24.43 -25.51
N CYS A 17 18.70 -23.34 -24.75
CA CYS A 17 17.73 -22.91 -23.74
C CYS A 17 16.51 -22.38 -24.49
N THR A 18 15.60 -23.29 -24.83
CA THR A 18 14.25 -22.93 -25.25
C THR A 18 13.62 -22.07 -24.15
N PHE A 19 13.25 -20.85 -24.54
CA PHE A 19 12.54 -19.84 -23.76
C PHE A 19 11.58 -20.43 -22.70
N LEU A 20 11.99 -20.47 -21.42
CA LEU A 20 11.06 -20.30 -20.30
C LEU A 20 10.78 -18.80 -20.14
N GLY A 21 10.33 -18.18 -21.22
CA GLY A 21 9.83 -16.82 -21.22
C GLY A 21 8.31 -16.86 -21.24
N LEU A 22 7.69 -16.07 -20.36
CA LEU A 22 6.30 -15.61 -20.47
C LEU A 22 5.18 -16.54 -19.99
N ALA A 23 5.34 -17.13 -18.81
CA ALA A 23 4.18 -17.41 -17.96
C ALA A 23 4.32 -16.75 -16.58
N ALA A 24 4.93 -15.56 -16.52
CA ALA A 24 4.53 -14.60 -15.52
C ALA A 24 3.14 -14.10 -15.97
N GLY A 25 2.09 -14.87 -15.66
CA GLY A 25 0.75 -14.33 -15.73
C GLY A 25 0.78 -13.06 -14.90
N THR A 26 0.56 -11.91 -15.53
CA THR A 26 0.29 -10.67 -14.80
C THR A 26 -0.76 -11.05 -13.77
N ALA A 27 -0.53 -10.81 -12.48
CA ALA A 27 -1.57 -10.99 -11.49
C ALA A 27 -2.74 -10.08 -11.91
N GLN A 28 -3.73 -10.66 -12.57
CA GLN A 28 -4.93 -9.97 -12.99
C GLN A 28 -5.78 -9.91 -11.73
N ALA A 29 -5.57 -8.87 -10.92
CA ALA A 29 -6.53 -8.50 -9.90
C ALA A 29 -7.84 -8.22 -10.65
N TRP A 30 -8.85 -9.05 -10.41
CA TRP A 30 -10.20 -8.75 -10.86
C TRP A 30 -10.52 -7.35 -10.33
N PRO A 31 -10.98 -6.41 -11.17
CA PRO A 31 -11.21 -5.05 -10.72
C PRO A 31 -12.18 -5.08 -9.55
N ILE A 32 -11.68 -4.82 -8.34
CA ILE A 32 -12.56 -4.54 -7.20
C ILE A 32 -13.11 -3.16 -7.52
N PRO A 33 -14.43 -3.01 -7.72
CA PRO A 33 -14.98 -1.73 -8.09
C PRO A 33 -14.83 -0.77 -6.90
N ILE A 34 -13.90 0.17 -7.03
CA ILE A 34 -13.81 1.35 -6.16
C ILE A 34 -15.06 2.18 -6.41
N THR A 35 -15.80 2.50 -5.35
CA THR A 35 -17.00 3.34 -5.49
C THR A 35 -16.60 4.79 -5.77
N PRO A 36 -17.47 5.62 -6.38
CA PRO A 36 -17.17 7.04 -6.60
C PRO A 36 -16.80 7.79 -5.30
N GLU A 37 -17.42 7.42 -4.18
CA GLU A 37 -17.15 8.01 -2.86
C GLU A 37 -15.76 7.62 -2.36
N GLN A 38 -15.37 6.36 -2.55
CA GLN A 38 -14.04 5.87 -2.22
C GLN A 38 -12.98 6.55 -3.08
N GLN A 39 -13.25 6.74 -4.38
CA GLN A 39 -12.33 7.46 -5.26
C GLN A 39 -12.17 8.92 -4.84
N ASN A 40 -13.28 9.61 -4.52
CA ASN A 40 -13.22 10.98 -4.00
C ASN A 40 -12.42 11.07 -2.69
N PHE A 41 -12.56 10.08 -1.80
CA PHE A 41 -11.74 10.00 -0.59
C PHE A 41 -10.25 9.82 -0.91
N ILE A 42 -9.92 8.92 -1.84
CA ILE A 42 -8.54 8.70 -2.31
C ILE A 42 -7.94 9.99 -2.87
N ASP A 43 -8.69 10.69 -3.73
CA ASP A 43 -8.24 11.91 -4.38
C ASP A 43 -7.98 13.03 -3.35
N GLN A 44 -8.84 13.15 -2.33
CA GLN A 44 -8.65 14.09 -1.22
C GLN A 44 -7.41 13.76 -0.38
N ALA A 45 -7.24 12.50 0.01
CA ALA A 45 -6.08 12.06 0.78
C ALA A 45 -4.77 12.28 0.01
N ARG A 46 -4.78 12.00 -1.30
CA ARG A 46 -3.63 12.24 -2.18
C ARG A 46 -3.37 13.73 -2.38
N GLY A 47 -4.40 14.54 -2.53
CA GLY A 47 -4.30 16.01 -2.58
C GLY A 47 -3.69 16.61 -1.32
N ALA A 48 -3.93 15.97 -0.16
CA ALA A 48 -3.29 16.30 1.11
C ALA A 48 -1.87 15.75 1.26
N GLY A 49 -1.37 14.99 0.28
CA GLY A 49 -0.02 14.41 0.28
C GLY A 49 0.11 13.14 1.12
N PHE A 50 -0.98 12.43 1.43
CA PHE A 50 -0.90 11.17 2.17
C PHE A 50 -0.09 10.13 1.37
N PRO A 51 0.89 9.45 1.98
CA PRO A 51 1.75 8.48 1.28
C PRO A 51 0.99 7.17 0.99
N GLY A 52 1.41 6.48 -0.08
CA GLY A 52 0.93 5.14 -0.38
C GLY A 52 0.08 5.03 -1.64
N GLY A 53 -0.34 3.79 -1.92
CA GLY A 53 -1.30 3.47 -2.98
C GLY A 53 -2.75 3.56 -2.50
N ASP A 54 -3.69 3.44 -3.44
CA ASP A 54 -5.13 3.62 -3.19
C ASP A 54 -5.67 2.64 -2.13
N ASP A 55 -5.24 1.38 -2.16
CA ASP A 55 -5.61 0.38 -1.15
C ASP A 55 -5.09 0.75 0.24
N GLN A 56 -3.87 1.28 0.32
CA GLN A 56 -3.27 1.71 1.58
C GLN A 56 -4.03 2.92 2.14
N ILE A 57 -4.37 3.88 1.28
CA ILE A 57 -5.20 5.05 1.64
C ILE A 57 -6.57 4.61 2.15
N LEU A 58 -7.24 3.69 1.45
CA LEU A 58 -8.54 3.17 1.86
C LEU A 58 -8.48 2.39 3.17
N MET A 59 -7.44 1.58 3.38
CA MET A 59 -7.25 0.90 4.65
C MET A 59 -6.98 1.87 5.80
N ALA A 60 -6.14 2.89 5.58
CA ALA A 60 -5.88 3.94 6.55
C ALA A 60 -7.16 4.71 6.92
N GLY A 61 -8.00 5.05 5.95
CA GLY A 61 -9.31 5.68 6.17
C GLY A 61 -10.24 4.81 7.02
N GLN A 62 -10.30 3.51 6.74
CA GLN A 62 -11.09 2.56 7.54
C GLN A 62 -10.56 2.40 8.97
N GLN A 63 -9.23 2.42 9.15
CA GLN A 63 -8.60 2.39 10.48
C GLN A 63 -8.93 3.64 11.28
N ALA A 64 -8.85 4.82 10.67
CA ALA A 64 -9.28 6.09 11.27
C ALA A 64 -10.75 6.03 11.70
N CYS A 65 -11.64 5.58 10.82
CA CYS A 65 -13.05 5.42 11.13
C CYS A 65 -13.29 4.48 12.32
N ARG A 66 -12.58 3.35 12.38
CA ARG A 66 -12.66 2.43 13.52
C ARG A 66 -12.19 3.11 14.81
N ALA A 67 -11.07 3.83 14.80
CA ALA A 67 -10.57 4.55 15.97
C ALA A 67 -11.61 5.56 16.51
N LEU A 68 -12.25 6.31 15.60
CA LEU A 68 -13.31 7.25 15.94
C LEU A 68 -14.53 6.55 16.55
N TYR A 69 -15.04 5.49 15.94
CA TYR A 69 -16.17 4.72 16.50
C TYR A 69 -15.85 4.11 17.87
N MET A 70 -14.58 3.75 18.11
CA MET A 70 -14.10 3.27 19.40
C MET A 70 -13.87 4.38 20.43
N ARG A 71 -14.32 5.61 20.16
CA ARG A 71 -14.22 6.77 21.06
C ARG A 71 -12.76 7.15 21.42
N GLN A 72 -11.81 6.86 20.54
CA GLN A 72 -10.40 7.26 20.75
C GLN A 72 -10.15 8.76 20.48
N GLY A 73 -11.16 9.47 19.96
CA GLY A 73 -11.09 10.88 19.59
C GLY A 73 -10.30 11.13 18.31
N VAL A 74 -10.41 12.35 17.77
CA VAL A 74 -9.69 12.74 16.53
C VAL A 74 -8.17 12.54 16.65
N GLN A 75 -7.56 12.91 17.78
CA GLN A 75 -6.10 12.76 17.94
C GLN A 75 -5.68 11.28 17.95
N GLY A 76 -6.41 10.41 18.64
CA GLY A 76 -6.11 8.97 18.63
C GLY A 76 -6.27 8.36 17.23
N ALA A 77 -7.21 8.85 16.42
CA ALA A 77 -7.36 8.43 15.04
C ALA A 77 -6.18 8.90 14.15
N ILE A 78 -5.69 10.12 14.37
CA ILE A 78 -4.49 10.65 13.69
C ILE A 78 -3.27 9.80 14.02
N ASP A 79 -3.04 9.55 15.31
CA ASP A 79 -1.87 8.78 15.78
C ASP A 79 -1.90 7.32 15.26
N THR A 80 -3.10 6.73 15.20
CA THR A 80 -3.32 5.38 14.63
C THR A 80 -2.89 5.28 13.17
N VAL A 81 -3.05 6.36 12.41
CA VAL A 81 -2.77 6.37 10.97
C VAL A 81 -1.36 6.87 10.65
N ALA A 82 -0.88 7.90 11.35
CA ALA A 82 0.37 8.59 11.02
C ALA A 82 1.59 7.64 11.05
N GLY A 83 1.78 6.94 12.17
CA GLY A 83 2.95 6.07 12.39
C GLY A 83 3.05 4.92 11.38
N PRO A 84 2.04 4.04 11.26
CA PRO A 84 2.11 2.86 10.39
C PRO A 84 2.22 3.19 8.90
N ASN A 85 1.76 4.38 8.48
CA ASN A 85 1.78 4.79 7.07
C ASN A 85 2.96 5.73 6.74
N GLY A 86 3.80 6.08 7.71
CA GLY A 86 4.87 7.06 7.51
C GLY A 86 4.37 8.44 7.10
N ALA A 87 3.13 8.77 7.49
CA ALA A 87 2.51 10.05 7.21
C ALA A 87 2.84 11.06 8.32
N THR A 88 2.98 12.32 7.95
CA THR A 88 3.04 13.42 8.93
C THR A 88 1.72 13.55 9.68
N PRO A 89 1.70 14.12 10.90
CA PRO A 89 0.46 14.37 11.64
C PRO A 89 -0.54 15.21 10.84
N GLU A 90 -0.08 16.17 10.05
CA GLU A 90 -0.92 17.02 9.21
C GLU A 90 -1.58 16.22 8.07
N GLN A 91 -0.82 15.35 7.40
CA GLN A 91 -1.36 14.45 6.37
C GLN A 91 -2.38 13.46 6.96
N ALA A 92 -2.09 12.89 8.13
CA ALA A 92 -3.00 12.00 8.83
C ALA A 92 -4.27 12.73 9.30
N ALA A 93 -4.16 13.96 9.79
CA ALA A 93 -5.31 14.79 10.16
C ALA A 93 -6.22 15.07 8.97
N ALA A 94 -5.65 15.44 7.82
CA ALA A 94 -6.41 15.64 6.58
C ALA A 94 -7.13 14.35 6.15
N LEU A 95 -6.46 13.20 6.22
CA LEU A 95 -7.07 11.90 5.92
C LEU A 95 -8.21 11.57 6.89
N VAL A 96 -8.04 11.78 8.20
CA VAL A 96 -9.09 11.54 9.20
C VAL A 96 -10.31 12.44 8.94
N GLN A 97 -10.10 13.70 8.58
CA GLN A 97 -11.20 14.60 8.21
C GLN A 97 -11.92 14.14 6.93
N ALA A 98 -11.17 13.78 5.89
CA ALA A 98 -11.73 13.25 4.65
C ALA A 98 -12.54 11.96 4.91
N ALA A 99 -12.02 11.05 5.74
CA ALA A 99 -12.68 9.80 6.11
C ALA A 99 -14.01 10.06 6.85
N ARG A 100 -14.06 11.05 7.75
CA ARG A 100 -15.32 11.47 8.40
C ARG A 100 -16.29 12.09 7.40
N GLY A 101 -15.82 12.84 6.41
CA GLY A 101 -16.68 13.44 5.40
C GLY A 101 -17.27 12.46 4.38
N THR A 102 -16.71 11.25 4.27
CA THR A 102 -17.03 10.30 3.19
C THR A 102 -17.34 8.89 3.70
N LEU A 103 -16.37 8.24 4.34
CA LEU A 103 -16.43 6.82 4.73
C LEU A 103 -17.21 6.58 6.04
N CYS A 104 -17.10 7.49 7.02
CA CYS A 104 -17.71 7.35 8.34
C CYS A 104 -18.31 8.65 8.84
N THR A 105 -19.30 9.14 8.11
CA THR A 105 -20.07 10.36 8.43
C THR A 105 -20.73 10.36 9.80
N GLN A 106 -21.03 9.18 10.34
CA GLN A 106 -21.65 9.02 11.65
C GLN A 106 -20.65 8.83 12.80
N ALA A 107 -19.34 8.86 12.53
CA ALA A 107 -18.34 8.64 13.56
C ALA A 107 -18.20 9.86 14.50
N PRO A 108 -18.13 9.63 15.83
CA PRO A 108 -17.92 10.70 16.81
C PRO A 108 -16.52 11.31 16.68
N GLY A 109 -16.37 12.59 17.03
CA GLY A 109 -15.11 13.33 17.02
C GLY A 109 -14.46 13.41 18.39
#